data_AF-A0A2N6EEG6-F1
#
_entry.id   AF-A0A2N6EEG6-F1
#
_cell.length_a   1.000
_cell.length_b   1.000
_cell.length_c   1.000
_cell.angle_alpha   90.00
_cell.angle_beta   90.00
_cell.angle_gamma   90.00
#
_symmetry.space_group_name_H-M   'P 1'
#
loop_
_entity.id
_entity.type
_entity.pdbx_description
1 polymer ?
#
loop_
_entity_poly.entity_id
_entity_poly.type
_entity_poly.pdbx_seq_one_letter_code
_entity_poly.pdbx_strand_id
1 'polypeptide(L)'
;MMAWERLCRRCGECCFEKWIDDDGTIHPTSIACRYLDIVSRKCKVYPHRFEVGEGCLKLTPEVVSTLQWLPEGCGYRQWWESRSSSR
;
A
#
# COMPACT_ATOMS: atom_id res chain seq x y z
N MET A 1 -15.97 -4.14 10.32
CA MET A 1 -14.68 -3.60 9.82
C MET A 1 -13.62 -4.68 10.01
N MET A 2 -13.15 -5.27 8.92
CA MET A 2 -12.35 -6.51 8.91
C MET A 2 -10.97 -6.27 9.55
N ALA A 3 -10.52 -7.11 10.47
CA ALA A 3 -9.29 -6.90 11.27
C ALA A 3 -8.04 -6.55 10.44
N TRP A 4 -7.98 -7.03 9.19
CA TRP A 4 -6.92 -6.75 8.23
C TRP A 4 -6.74 -5.26 7.90
N GLU A 5 -7.85 -4.54 7.65
CA GLU A 5 -7.80 -3.11 7.30
C GLU A 5 -7.26 -2.23 8.44
N ARG A 6 -7.29 -2.74 9.68
CA ARG A 6 -6.72 -2.05 10.85
C ARG A 6 -5.19 -2.05 10.84
N LEU A 7 -4.56 -2.91 10.05
CA LEU A 7 -3.11 -2.93 9.87
C LEU A 7 -2.62 -1.73 9.05
N CYS A 8 -3.47 -1.14 8.21
CA CYS A 8 -3.07 0.03 7.44
C CYS A 8 -2.80 1.23 8.35
N ARG A 9 -1.57 1.73 8.32
CA ARG A 9 -1.16 2.93 9.06
C ARG A 9 -1.62 4.24 8.42
N ARG A 10 -2.32 4.19 7.29
CA ARG A 10 -2.76 5.36 6.51
C ARG A 10 -1.63 6.35 6.21
N CYS A 11 -0.45 5.83 5.89
CA CYS A 11 0.77 6.63 5.60
C CYS A 11 0.80 7.27 4.21
N GLY A 12 -0.10 6.87 3.30
CA GLY A 12 -0.19 7.43 1.94
C GLY A 12 0.85 6.91 0.95
N GLU A 13 1.84 6.14 1.36
CA GLU A 13 2.91 5.60 0.47
C GLU A 13 2.35 4.77 -0.70
N CYS A 14 1.28 4.00 -0.46
CA CYS A 14 0.64 3.24 -1.53
C CYS A 14 -0.13 4.11 -2.53
N CYS A 15 -0.44 5.37 -2.19
CA CYS A 15 -1.21 6.31 -3.02
C CYS A 15 -0.37 7.06 -4.06
N PHE A 16 0.95 6.87 -4.09
CA PHE A 16 1.78 7.41 -5.18
C PHE A 16 1.84 6.43 -6.35
N GLU A 17 1.91 6.93 -7.58
CA GLU A 17 2.10 6.09 -8.74
C GLU A 17 3.44 5.35 -8.66
N LYS A 18 3.46 4.15 -9.24
CA LYS A 18 4.62 3.29 -9.30
C LYS A 18 4.88 2.99 -10.76
N TRP A 19 6.12 3.14 -11.17
CA TRP A 19 6.58 2.68 -12.46
C TRP A 19 7.22 1.30 -12.28
N ILE A 20 7.02 0.42 -13.25
CA ILE A 20 7.55 -0.93 -13.25
C ILE A 20 8.45 -1.05 -14.47
N ASP A 21 9.71 -1.40 -14.23
CA ASP A 21 10.70 -1.66 -15.27
C ASP A 21 10.48 -3.03 -15.94
N ASP A 22 11.16 -3.27 -17.06
CA ASP A 22 11.07 -4.52 -17.83
C ASP A 22 11.52 -5.75 -17.02
N ASP A 23 12.40 -5.55 -16.02
CA ASP A 23 12.86 -6.61 -15.11
C ASP A 23 11.93 -6.83 -13.90
N GLY A 24 10.84 -6.05 -13.79
CA GLY A 24 9.89 -6.09 -12.69
C GLY A 24 10.27 -5.23 -11.49
N THR A 25 11.34 -4.44 -11.56
CA THR A 25 11.70 -3.50 -10.50
C THR A 25 10.65 -2.40 -10.39
N ILE A 26 10.24 -2.09 -9.15
CA ILE A 26 9.17 -1.12 -8.89
C ILE A 26 9.76 0.16 -8.32
N HIS A 27 9.56 1.26 -9.05
CA HIS A 27 10.03 2.58 -8.71
C HIS A 27 8.88 3.45 -8.19
N PRO A 28 8.94 3.94 -6.94
CA PRO A 28 7.98 4.93 -6.47
C PRO A 28 8.21 6.26 -7.18
N THR A 29 7.13 6.97 -7.48
CA THR A 29 7.18 8.32 -8.06
C THR A 29 6.68 9.36 -7.06
N SER A 30 6.87 10.64 -7.37
CA SER A 30 6.28 11.75 -6.62
C SER A 30 4.86 12.11 -7.09
N ILE A 31 4.29 11.36 -8.02
CA ILE A 31 2.95 11.60 -8.56
C ILE A 31 1.93 10.97 -7.62
N ALA A 32 1.15 11.82 -6.96
CA ALA A 32 0.12 11.39 -6.02
C ALA A 32 -1.21 11.10 -6.73
N CYS A 33 -1.90 10.04 -6.27
CA CYS A 33 -3.31 9.81 -6.58
C CYS A 33 -4.14 11.06 -6.26
N ARG A 34 -5.15 11.34 -7.09
CA ARG A 34 -6.00 12.55 -6.96
C ARG A 34 -6.73 12.67 -5.62
N TYR A 35 -6.91 11.58 -4.89
CA TYR A 35 -7.59 11.56 -3.58
C TYR A 35 -6.61 11.54 -2.39
N LEU A 36 -5.30 11.61 -2.63
CA LEU A 36 -4.33 11.78 -1.57
C LEU A 36 -4.30 13.25 -1.12
N ASP A 37 -4.47 13.46 0.17
CA ASP A 37 -4.11 14.73 0.80
C ASP A 37 -2.60 14.73 1.06
N ILE A 38 -1.82 15.46 0.26
CA ILE A 38 -0.36 15.44 0.34
C ILE A 38 0.20 16.08 1.62
N VAL A 39 -0.57 16.95 2.28
CA VAL A 39 -0.15 17.61 3.53
C VAL A 39 -0.30 16.65 4.71
N SER A 40 -1.47 16.03 4.83
CA SER A 40 -1.76 15.08 5.91
C SER A 40 -1.34 13.64 5.60
N ARG A 41 -0.94 13.35 4.36
CA ARG A 41 -0.65 12.03 3.77
C ARG A 41 -1.80 11.02 3.86
N LYS A 42 -3.05 11.49 4.01
CA LYS A 42 -4.22 10.61 4.16
C LYS A 42 -5.02 10.53 2.86
N CYS A 43 -5.43 9.31 2.50
CA CYS A 43 -6.40 9.11 1.43
C CYS A 43 -7.78 9.60 1.88
N LYS A 44 -8.35 10.56 1.16
CA LYS A 44 -9.64 11.19 1.47
C LYS A 44 -10.83 10.25 1.32
N VAL A 45 -10.66 9.21 0.50
CA VAL A 45 -11.70 8.22 0.17
C VAL A 45 -11.30 6.80 0.59
N TYR A 46 -10.44 6.64 1.61
CA TYR A 46 -9.89 5.34 1.99
C TYR A 46 -10.92 4.19 2.12
N PRO A 47 -12.12 4.38 2.73
CA PRO A 47 -13.13 3.32 2.79
C PRO A 47 -13.70 2.91 1.43
N HIS A 48 -13.72 3.83 0.46
CA HIS A 48 -14.29 3.66 -0.89
C HIS A 48 -13.21 3.63 -1.99
N ARG A 49 -11.94 3.46 -1.63
CA ARG A 49 -10.79 3.62 -2.55
C ARG A 49 -10.80 2.66 -3.74
N PHE A 50 -11.53 1.56 -3.65
CA PHE A 50 -11.69 0.59 -4.74
C PHE A 50 -12.87 0.92 -5.67
N GLU A 51 -13.73 1.87 -5.30
CA GLU A 51 -14.93 2.27 -6.06
C GLU A 51 -14.65 3.50 -6.93
N VAL A 52 -13.61 4.28 -6.62
CA VAL A 52 -13.33 5.58 -7.25
C VAL A 52 -12.48 5.53 -8.53
N GLY A 53 -12.16 4.33 -9.02
CA GLY A 53 -11.52 4.12 -10.34
C GLY A 53 -9.99 4.31 -10.41
N GLU A 54 -9.30 4.55 -9.30
CA GLU A 54 -7.85 4.84 -9.28
C GLU A 54 -6.94 3.60 -9.24
N GLY A 55 -7.47 2.42 -9.55
CA GLY A 55 -6.68 1.18 -9.58
C GLY A 55 -6.02 0.82 -8.25
N CYS A 56 -6.59 1.23 -7.10
CA CYS A 56 -6.01 0.92 -5.79
C CYS A 56 -5.79 -0.58 -5.61
N LEU A 57 -4.55 -0.98 -5.32
CA LEU A 57 -4.21 -2.38 -5.10
C LEU A 57 -4.80 -2.89 -3.78
N LYS A 58 -5.55 -4.00 -3.84
CA LYS A 58 -6.05 -4.70 -2.66
C LYS A 58 -4.93 -5.53 -2.06
N LEU A 59 -4.27 -4.99 -1.04
CA LEU A 59 -3.21 -5.68 -0.30
C LEU A 59 -3.82 -6.83 0.51
N THR A 60 -3.83 -8.06 -0.01
CA THR A 60 -4.14 -9.26 0.77
C THR A 60 -2.84 -9.88 1.32
N PRO A 61 -2.88 -10.81 2.30
CA PRO A 61 -1.68 -11.49 2.77
C PRO A 61 -0.85 -12.12 1.64
N GLU A 62 -1.52 -12.73 0.67
CA GLU A 62 -0.89 -13.36 -0.50
C GLU A 62 -0.18 -12.33 -1.37
N VAL A 63 -0.85 -11.21 -1.67
CA VAL A 63 -0.23 -10.11 -2.43
C VAL A 63 0.96 -9.54 -1.67
N VAL A 64 0.80 -9.24 -0.37
CA VAL A 64 1.89 -8.67 0.45
C VAL A 64 3.11 -9.58 0.48
N SER A 65 2.94 -10.91 0.44
CA SER A 65 4.04 -11.86 0.39
C SER A 65 4.89 -11.78 -0.89
N THR A 66 4.33 -11.25 -1.99
CA THR A 66 5.01 -11.11 -3.28
C THR A 66 5.50 -9.68 -3.55
N LEU A 67 5.04 -8.68 -2.79
CA LEU A 67 5.42 -7.28 -3.02
C LEU A 67 6.76 -6.95 -2.35
N GLN A 68 7.70 -6.45 -3.15
CA GLN A 68 9.02 -6.02 -2.65
C GLN A 68 9.11 -4.51 -2.36
N TRP A 69 8.16 -3.70 -2.86
CA TRP A 69 8.21 -2.24 -2.79
C TRP A 69 7.53 -1.64 -1.55
N LEU A 70 6.82 -2.44 -0.74
CA LEU A 70 6.16 -1.91 0.45
C LEU A 70 7.22 -1.35 1.41
N PRO A 71 7.05 -0.12 1.92
CA PRO A 71 8.04 0.47 2.81
C PRO A 71 8.11 -0.32 4.13
N GLU A 72 9.26 -0.32 4.78
CA GLU A 72 9.49 -1.03 6.06
C GLU A 72 8.48 -0.59 7.15
N GLY A 73 8.05 0.66 7.10
CA GLY A 73 7.02 1.22 7.97
C GLY A 73 5.58 0.79 7.63
N CYS A 74 5.34 -0.02 6.60
CA CYS A 74 4.00 -0.47 6.22
C CYS A 74 3.47 -1.50 7.22
N GLY A 75 2.30 -1.25 7.82
CA GLY A 75 1.73 -2.17 8.80
C GLY A 75 1.35 -3.54 8.24
N TYR A 76 1.01 -3.63 6.95
CA TYR A 76 0.79 -4.93 6.28
C TYR A 76 2.09 -5.73 6.14
N ARG A 77 3.18 -5.05 5.74
CA ARG A 77 4.51 -5.66 5.62
C ARG A 77 5.03 -6.16 6.96
N GLN A 78 4.98 -5.32 8.00
CA GLN A 78 5.43 -5.71 9.33
C GLN A 78 4.62 -6.87 9.92
N TRP A 79 3.30 -6.88 9.69
CA TRP A 79 2.48 -8.01 10.09
C TRP A 79 2.92 -9.31 9.40
N TRP A 80 3.23 -9.26 8.10
CA TRP A 80 3.73 -10.42 7.36
C TRP A 80 5.09 -10.88 7.89
N GLU A 81 6.04 -9.96 8.03
CA GLU A 81 7.41 -10.23 8.50
C GLU A 81 7.41 -10.85 9.91
N SER A 82 6.57 -10.35 10.82
CA SER A 82 6.46 -10.89 12.18
C SER A 82 6.01 -12.36 12.23
N ARG A 83 5.29 -12.83 11.20
CA ARG A 83 4.81 -14.21 11.09
C ARG A 83 5.79 -15.11 10.35
N SER A 84 6.60 -14.55 9.45
CA SER A 84 7.67 -15.30 8.78
C SER A 84 8.88 -15.54 9.68
N SER A 85 9.14 -14.67 10.67
CA SER A 85 10.23 -14.82 11.63
C SER A 85 9.98 -15.85 12.75
N SER A 86 8.97 -16.71 12.61
CA SER A 86 8.71 -17.86 13.48
C SER A 86 9.14 -19.20 12.84
N ARG A 87 10.17 -19.17 11.97
CA ARG A 87 10.86 -20.37 11.46
C ARG A 87 12.32 -20.35 11.85
#